data_AF-A0A2A9KM49-F1
#
_entry.id   AF-A0A2A9KM49-F1
#
_cell.length_a   1.000
_cell.length_b   1.000
_cell.length_c   1.000
_cell.angle_alpha   90.00
_cell.angle_beta   90.00
_cell.angle_gamma   90.00
#
_symmetry.space_group_name_H-M   'P 1'
#
loop_
_entity.id
_entity.type
_entity.pdbx_description
1 polymer ?
#
loop_
_entity_poly.entity_id
_entity_poly.type
_entity_poly.pdbx_seq_one_letter_code
_entity_poly.pdbx_strand_id
1 'polypeptide(L)'
;MDVHIENCFIDECIDKIQTLAALSLYGDSVELAILVVIHDACRYLILTKPGDPELNLLAFKEQLAKLAAHTHRSLPHYKKTLAYAASLIVIHQV
;
A
#
# COMPACT_ATOMS: atom_id res chain seq x y z
N MET A 1 -19.48 16.34 3.55
CA MET A 1 -19.73 15.12 2.77
C MET A 1 -18.36 14.60 2.37
N ASP A 2 -17.54 14.19 3.35
CA ASP A 2 -16.07 14.11 3.16
C ASP A 2 -15.50 12.71 3.34
N VAL A 3 -16.18 11.84 4.09
CA VAL A 3 -15.73 10.46 4.37
C VAL A 3 -15.61 9.60 3.10
N HIS A 4 -16.37 9.93 2.04
CA HIS A 4 -16.34 9.18 0.78
C HIS A 4 -15.16 9.54 -0.14
N ILE A 5 -14.69 10.79 -0.12
CA ILE A 5 -13.55 11.21 -0.93
C ILE A 5 -12.26 10.65 -0.32
N GLU A 6 -12.20 10.58 1.01
CA GLU A 6 -10.98 10.20 1.73
C GLU A 6 -10.63 8.71 1.63
N ASN A 7 -11.64 7.84 1.51
CA ASN A 7 -11.42 6.41 1.27
C ASN A 7 -11.02 6.13 -0.18
N CYS A 8 -11.50 6.92 -1.16
CA CYS A 8 -11.16 6.72 -2.57
C CYS A 8 -9.65 6.83 -2.85
N PHE A 9 -8.91 7.73 -2.18
CA PHE A 9 -7.48 7.89 -2.44
C PHE A 9 -6.66 6.67 -1.98
N ILE A 10 -6.99 6.09 -0.83
CA ILE A 10 -6.31 4.90 -0.34
C ILE A 10 -6.63 3.69 -1.20
N ASP A 11 -7.90 3.53 -1.59
CA ASP A 11 -8.30 2.46 -2.51
C ASP A 11 -7.56 2.60 -3.85
N GLU A 12 -7.42 3.82 -4.38
CA GLU A 12 -6.65 4.08 -5.61
C GLU A 12 -5.16 3.74 -5.43
N CYS A 13 -4.57 4.05 -4.27
CA CYS A 13 -3.18 3.67 -3.97
C CYS A 13 -3.02 2.14 -3.95
N ILE A 14 -3.99 1.42 -3.40
CA ILE A 14 -3.98 -0.05 -3.37
C ILE A 14 -4.10 -0.61 -4.79
N ASP A 15 -5.01 -0.09 -5.60
CA ASP A 15 -5.19 -0.51 -6.99
C ASP A 15 -3.92 -0.27 -7.82
N LYS A 16 -3.24 0.87 -7.61
CA LYS A 16 -1.93 1.15 -8.23
C LYS A 16 -0.87 0.14 -7.80
N ILE A 17 -0.78 -0.17 -6.51
CA ILE A 17 0.18 -1.17 -6.01
C ILE A 17 -0.14 -2.56 -6.58
N GLN A 18 -1.40 -2.96 -6.67
CA GLN A 18 -1.81 -4.22 -7.28
C GLN A 18 -1.47 -4.27 -8.77
N THR A 19 -1.68 -3.17 -9.50
CA THR A 19 -1.30 -3.04 -10.91
C THR A 19 0.21 -3.19 -11.09
N LEU A 20 1.00 -2.51 -10.26
CA LEU A 20 2.47 -2.64 -10.25
C LEU A 20 2.91 -4.06 -9.89
N ALA A 21 2.23 -4.71 -8.94
CA ALA A 21 2.48 -6.11 -8.62
C ALA A 21 2.15 -7.03 -9.81
N ALA A 22 1.12 -6.76 -10.60
CA ALA A 22 0.83 -7.48 -11.83
C ALA A 22 1.92 -7.27 -12.89
N LEU A 23 2.42 -6.04 -13.06
CA LEU A 23 3.53 -5.74 -13.97
C LEU A 23 4.82 -6.46 -13.58
N SER A 24 5.08 -6.64 -12.27
CA SER A 24 6.23 -7.41 -11.79
C SER A 24 6.23 -8.88 -12.23
N LEU A 25 5.06 -9.44 -12.59
CA LEU A 25 4.96 -10.80 -13.14
C LEU A 25 5.55 -10.91 -14.55
N TYR A 26 5.61 -9.80 -15.28
CA TYR A 26 6.15 -9.71 -16.64
C TYR A 26 7.64 -9.33 -16.67
N GLY A 27 8.27 -9.16 -15.51
CA GLY A 27 9.69 -8.80 -15.38
C GLY A 27 9.97 -7.30 -15.25
N ASP A 28 8.93 -6.47 -15.16
CA ASP A 28 9.09 -5.03 -14.97
C ASP A 28 9.63 -4.70 -13.57
N SER A 29 10.57 -3.76 -13.52
CA SER A 29 11.09 -3.21 -12.27
C SER A 29 10.13 -2.16 -11.71
N VAL A 30 9.38 -2.53 -10.67
CA VAL A 30 8.30 -1.69 -10.11
C VAL A 30 8.62 -1.07 -8.74
N GLU A 31 9.80 -1.35 -8.19
CA GLU A 31 10.20 -0.98 -6.82
C GLU A 31 10.13 0.54 -6.58
N LEU A 32 10.62 1.35 -7.53
CA LEU A 32 10.61 2.80 -7.43
C LEU A 32 9.19 3.36 -7.52
N ALA A 33 8.36 2.82 -8.42
CA ALA A 33 6.96 3.22 -8.56
C ALA A 33 6.16 2.92 -7.29
N ILE A 34 6.41 1.77 -6.66
CA ILE A 34 5.79 1.41 -5.37
C ILE A 34 6.21 2.37 -4.27
N LEU A 35 7.49 2.73 -4.22
CA LEU A 35 7.99 3.67 -3.23
C LEU A 35 7.30 5.03 -3.33
N VAL A 36 7.09 5.53 -4.54
CA VAL A 36 6.35 6.79 -4.77
C VAL A 36 4.91 6.68 -4.28
N VAL A 37 4.19 5.60 -4.65
CA VAL A 37 2.79 5.41 -4.23
C VAL A 37 2.66 5.28 -2.71
N ILE A 38 3.57 4.53 -2.06
CA ILE A 38 3.58 4.39 -0.61
C ILE A 38 3.89 5.72 0.08
N HIS A 39 4.86 6.48 -0.43
CA HIS A 39 5.19 7.79 0.13
C HIS A 39 3.98 8.74 0.08
N ASP A 40 3.28 8.80 -1.05
CA ASP A 40 2.09 9.64 -1.21
C ASP A 40 0.93 9.17 -0.30
N ALA A 41 0.72 7.85 -0.21
CA ALA A 41 -0.28 7.27 0.69
C ALA A 41 0.03 7.58 2.17
N CYS A 42 1.28 7.39 2.61
CA CYS A 42 1.71 7.72 3.97
C CYS A 42 1.55 9.21 4.26
N ARG A 43 1.96 10.07 3.33
CA ARG A 43 1.82 11.52 3.49
C ARG A 43 0.35 11.93 3.66
N TYR A 44 -0.53 11.35 2.85
CA TYR A 44 -1.97 11.57 2.97
C TYR A 44 -2.54 11.07 4.30
N LEU A 45 -2.16 9.87 4.74
CA LEU A 45 -2.61 9.28 6.01
C LEU A 45 -2.17 10.08 7.24
N ILE A 46 -1.01 10.76 7.16
CA ILE A 46 -0.46 11.57 8.26
C ILE A 46 -1.04 12.98 8.24
N LEU A 47 -1.13 13.63 7.07
CA LEU A 47 -1.42 15.06 6.98
C LEU A 47 -2.88 15.39 6.69
N THR A 48 -3.63 14.45 6.12
CA THR A 48 -4.95 14.74 5.57
C THR A 48 -6.03 13.87 6.19
N LYS A 49 -5.77 12.57 6.38
CA LYS A 49 -6.78 11.68 6.94
C LYS A 49 -7.06 12.03 8.41
N PRO A 50 -8.32 12.28 8.79
CA PRO A 50 -8.68 12.51 10.18
C PRO A 50 -8.45 11.24 11.02
N GLY A 51 -8.19 11.44 12.31
CA GLY A 51 -7.93 10.37 13.26
C GLY A 51 -6.46 10.24 13.62
N ASP A 52 -6.10 9.11 14.22
CA ASP A 52 -4.74 8.83 14.66
C ASP A 52 -3.86 8.38 13.47
N PRO A 53 -2.77 9.10 13.15
CA PRO A 53 -1.89 8.76 12.04
C PRO A 53 -1.27 7.36 12.15
N GLU A 54 -0.93 6.90 13.36
CA GLU A 54 -0.35 5.57 13.54
C GLU A 54 -1.37 4.47 13.26
N LEU A 55 -2.62 4.63 13.74
CA LEU A 55 -3.71 3.71 13.43
C LEU A 55 -4.03 3.69 11.94
N ASN A 56 -4.02 4.85 11.29
CA ASN A 56 -4.24 4.98 9.84
C ASN A 56 -3.14 4.26 9.03
N LEU A 57 -1.87 4.44 9.40
CA LEU A 57 -0.74 3.75 8.79
C LEU A 57 -0.75 2.24 9.08
N LEU A 58 -1.12 1.84 10.30
CA LEU A 58 -1.25 0.44 10.69
C LEU A 58 -2.33 -0.27 9.87
N ALA A 59 -3.52 0.34 9.76
CA ALA A 59 -4.62 -0.21 8.96
C ALA A 59 -4.20 -0.40 7.49
N PHE A 60 -3.52 0.60 6.91
CA PHE A 60 -3.03 0.51 5.54
C PHE A 60 -1.97 -0.60 5.36
N LYS A 61 -1.02 -0.70 6.30
CA LYS A 61 -0.01 -1.76 6.31
C LYS A 61 -0.63 -3.15 6.44
N GLU A 62 -1.59 -3.31 7.34
CA GLU A 62 -2.31 -4.58 7.50
C GLU A 62 -3.09 -4.97 6.25
N GLN A 63 -3.68 -4.00 5.55
CA GLN A 63 -4.41 -4.27 4.30
C GLN A 63 -3.47 -4.82 3.22
N LEU A 64 -2.29 -4.23 3.05
CA LEU A 64 -1.27 -4.74 2.12
C LEU A 64 -0.75 -6.12 2.54
N ALA A 65 -0.52 -6.33 3.83
CA ALA A 65 -0.10 -7.64 4.36
C ALA A 65 -1.18 -8.72 4.14
N LYS A 66 -2.46 -8.39 4.36
CA LYS A 66 -3.60 -9.27 4.07
C LYS A 66 -3.66 -9.60 2.58
N LEU A 67 -3.51 -8.63 1.69
CA LEU A 67 -3.47 -8.88 0.24
C LEU A 67 -2.32 -9.83 -0.15
N ALA A 68 -1.13 -9.63 0.43
CA ALA A 68 0.02 -10.52 0.21
C ALA A 68 -0.26 -11.95 0.72
N ALA A 69 -0.98 -12.10 1.84
CA ALA A 69 -1.36 -13.39 2.40
C ALA A 69 -2.41 -14.13 1.56
N HIS A 70 -3.38 -13.41 0.98
CA HIS A 70 -4.43 -13.97 0.11
C HIS A 70 -3.95 -14.22 -1.32
N THR A 71 -2.77 -13.72 -1.70
CA THR A 71 -2.20 -13.97 -3.02
C THR A 71 -1.92 -15.46 -3.20
N HIS A 72 -2.39 -16.02 -4.32
CA HIS A 72 -2.19 -17.43 -4.63
C HIS A 72 -0.69 -17.79 -4.71
N ARG A 73 -0.33 -18.99 -4.25
CA ARG A 73 1.07 -19.48 -4.18
C ARG A 73 1.80 -19.43 -5.53
N SER A 74 1.08 -19.52 -6.65
CA SER A 74 1.64 -19.46 -8.00
C SER A 74 2.13 -18.07 -8.42
N LEU A 75 1.88 -17.02 -7.62
CA LEU A 75 2.28 -15.64 -7.91
C LEU A 75 3.29 -15.11 -6.89
N PRO A 76 4.49 -15.73 -6.78
CA PRO A 76 5.46 -15.37 -5.74
C PRO A 76 6.01 -13.95 -5.92
N HIS A 77 6.17 -13.47 -7.17
CA HIS A 77 6.61 -12.11 -7.44
C HIS A 77 5.56 -11.08 -7.02
N TYR A 78 4.30 -11.27 -7.41
CA TYR A 78 3.18 -10.43 -6.95
C TYR A 78 3.11 -10.34 -5.42
N LYS A 79 3.21 -11.50 -4.75
CA LYS A 79 3.22 -11.55 -3.27
C LYS A 79 4.40 -10.79 -2.68
N LYS A 80 5.60 -10.95 -3.23
CA LYS A 80 6.80 -10.22 -2.79
C LYS A 80 6.61 -8.71 -2.96
N THR A 81 6.02 -8.29 -4.07
CA THR A 81 5.77 -6.89 -4.36
C THR A 81 4.81 -6.25 -3.35
N LEU A 82 3.72 -6.93 -2.98
CA LEU A 82 2.81 -6.49 -1.93
C LEU A 82 3.47 -6.47 -0.54
N ALA A 83 4.26 -7.49 -0.22
CA ALA A 83 5.00 -7.54 1.05
C ALA A 83 6.07 -6.43 1.13
N TYR A 84 6.72 -6.12 0.01
CA TYR A 84 7.66 -5.00 -0.10
C TYR A 84 6.96 -3.67 0.17
N ALA A 85 5.82 -3.43 -0.48
CA ALA A 85 4.99 -2.24 -0.24
C ALA A 85 4.62 -2.08 1.25
N ALA A 86 4.19 -3.17 1.92
CA ALA A 86 3.88 -3.15 3.36
C ALA A 86 5.11 -2.87 4.25
N SER A 87 6.30 -3.30 3.82
CA SER A 87 7.54 -3.10 4.57
C SER A 87 8.03 -1.65 4.55
N LEU A 88 7.67 -0.88 3.52
CA LEU A 88 8.00 0.54 3.38
C LEU A 88 7.22 1.43 4.35
N ILE A 89 6.13 0.93 4.93
CA ILE A 89 5.34 1.66 5.92
C ILE A 89 6.02 1.51 7.28
N VAL A 90 6.79 2.54 7.64
CA VAL A 90 7.44 2.68 8.95
C VAL A 90 6.52 3.45 9.87
N ILE A 91 6.03 2.78 10.91
CA ILE A 91 5.30 3.39 12.02
C ILE A 91 6.36 3.68 13.08
N HIS A 92 6.75 4.94 13.24
CA HIS A 92 7.64 5.32 14.33
C HIS A 92 6.85 5.21 15.63
N GLN A 93 7.17 4.25 16.48
CA GLN A 93 6.76 4.30 17.88
C GLN A 93 7.60 5.39 18.55
N VAL A 94 6.98 6.50 18.92
CA VAL A 94 7.58 7.49 19.82
C VAL A 94 7.50 6.99 21.25
#